data_AF-A0AAD1BGD6-F1
#
_entry.id   AF-A0AAD1BGD6-F1
#
_cell.length_a   1.000
_cell.length_b   1.000
_cell.length_c   1.000
_cell.angle_alpha   90.00
_cell.angle_beta   90.00
_cell.angle_gamma   90.00
#
_symmetry.space_group_name_H-M   'P 1'
#
loop_
_entity.id
_entity.type
_entity.pdbx_description
1 polymer ?
#
loop_
_entity_poly.entity_id
_entity_poly.type
_entity_poly.pdbx_seq_one_letter_code
_entity_poly.pdbx_strand_id
1 'polypeptide(L)'
;MFSNDNNVETLAQLIERLKRYIGLQTEYVKLNVIEKVVRLFTAIAILTAIVGLLSLTAIYFSFAAAYALQPLVGSLAWAFLIVGGVYLLLLILIVLFRHQLIQRPLVKFLAHLLMSK
;
A
#
# COMPACT_ATOMS: atom_id res chain seq x y z
N MET A 1 -46.32 27.35 40.46
CA MET A 1 -44.91 27.78 40.55
C MET A 1 -44.03 26.59 40.93
N PHE A 2 -43.98 25.49 40.15
CA PHE A 2 -43.19 24.29 40.56
C PHE A 2 -42.72 23.38 39.40
N SER A 3 -42.64 23.88 38.16
CA SER A 3 -42.26 23.05 37.00
C SER A 3 -40.96 23.47 36.32
N ASN A 4 -40.34 24.58 36.75
CA ASN A 4 -39.13 25.10 36.12
C ASN A 4 -37.85 24.51 36.74
N ASP A 5 -37.80 24.29 38.05
CA ASP A 5 -36.57 23.81 38.72
C ASP A 5 -36.18 22.38 38.33
N ASN A 6 -37.14 21.45 38.25
CA ASN A 6 -36.87 20.06 37.87
C ASN A 6 -36.32 19.94 36.43
N ASN A 7 -36.78 20.80 35.51
CA ASN A 7 -36.34 20.78 34.12
C ASN A 7 -34.91 21.30 33.97
N VAL A 8 -34.54 22.34 34.74
CA VAL A 8 -33.19 22.91 34.73
C VAL A 8 -32.18 21.90 35.27
N GLU A 9 -32.53 21.16 36.32
CA GLU A 9 -31.67 20.13 36.91
C GLU A 9 -31.50 18.90 35.98
N THR A 10 -32.56 18.54 35.27
CA THR A 10 -32.52 17.48 34.23
C THR A 10 -31.67 17.92 33.02
N LEU A 11 -31.75 19.19 32.61
CA LEU A 11 -30.90 19.77 31.57
C LEU A 11 -29.42 19.81 32.00
N ALA A 12 -29.15 20.16 33.26
CA ALA A 12 -27.79 20.15 33.80
C ALA A 12 -27.18 18.74 33.78
N GLN A 13 -27.95 17.72 34.21
CA GLN A 13 -27.51 16.32 34.16
C GLN A 13 -27.31 15.80 32.73
N LEU A 14 -28.13 16.23 31.77
CA LEU A 14 -27.96 15.90 30.34
C LEU A 14 -26.68 16.51 29.77
N ILE A 15 -26.40 17.77 30.08
CA ILE A 15 -25.16 18.46 29.68
C ILE A 15 -23.94 17.76 30.26
N GLU A 16 -24.00 17.32 31.52
CA GLU A 16 -22.90 16.62 32.18
C GLU A 16 -22.64 15.23 31.57
N ARG A 17 -23.70 14.48 31.25
CA ARG A 17 -23.59 13.20 30.52
C ARG A 17 -23.04 13.39 29.10
N LEU A 18 -23.51 14.41 28.37
CA LEU A 18 -22.98 14.77 27.05
C LEU A 18 -21.50 15.14 27.11
N LYS A 19 -21.09 15.93 28.11
CA LYS A 19 -19.69 16.33 28.31
C LYS A 19 -18.80 15.12 28.57
N ARG A 20 -19.28 14.16 29.37
CA ARG A 20 -18.58 12.89 29.65
C ARG A 20 -18.52 11.98 28.43
N TYR A 21 -19.59 11.92 27.63
CA TYR A 21 -19.63 11.16 26.38
C TYR A 21 -18.68 11.73 25.33
N ILE A 22 -18.66 13.06 25.15
CA ILE A 22 -17.73 13.77 24.26
C ILE A 22 -16.28 13.54 24.71
N GLY A 23 -16.00 13.59 26.02
CA GLY A 23 -14.68 13.31 26.57
C GLY A 23 -14.18 11.90 26.25
N LEU A 24 -15.03 10.89 26.45
CA LEU A 24 -14.71 9.51 26.07
C LEU A 24 -14.54 9.38 24.55
N GLN A 25 -15.44 9.98 23.76
CA GLN A 25 -15.38 9.93 22.30
C GLN A 25 -14.09 10.56 21.76
N THR A 26 -13.59 11.65 22.36
CA THR A 26 -12.30 12.23 22.00
C THR A 26 -11.13 11.30 22.26
N GLU A 27 -11.15 10.56 23.37
CA GLU A 27 -10.10 9.59 23.69
C GLU A 27 -10.14 8.38 22.75
N TYR A 28 -11.33 7.86 22.46
CA TYR A 28 -11.53 6.81 21.45
C TYR A 28 -11.06 7.23 20.05
N VAL A 29 -11.39 8.45 19.61
CA VAL A 29 -10.93 8.97 18.31
C VAL A 29 -9.41 9.12 18.29
N LYS A 30 -8.81 9.64 19.37
CA LYS A 30 -7.34 9.75 19.48
C LYS A 30 -6.67 8.38 19.38
N LEU A 31 -7.18 7.37 20.10
CA LEU A 31 -6.65 6.00 20.04
C LEU A 31 -6.79 5.40 18.64
N ASN A 32 -7.95 5.56 18.01
CA ASN A 32 -8.23 5.04 16.67
C ASN A 32 -7.34 5.71 15.59
N VAL A 33 -7.08 7.02 15.72
CA VAL A 33 -6.14 7.73 14.85
C VAL A 33 -4.72 7.18 15.03
N ILE A 34 -4.26 6.99 16.27
CA ILE A 34 -2.95 6.40 16.55
C ILE A 34 -2.84 5.00 15.94
N GLU A 35 -3.86 4.15 16.12
CA GLU A 35 -3.86 2.79 15.55
C GLU A 35 -3.75 2.82 14.02
N LYS A 36 -4.55 3.67 13.35
CA LYS A 36 -4.48 3.82 11.89
C LYS A 36 -3.12 4.32 11.41
N VAL A 37 -2.54 5.30 12.12
CA VAL A 37 -1.22 5.85 11.81
C VAL A 37 -0.16 4.77 11.95
N VAL A 38 -0.14 4.04 13.07
CA VAL A 38 0.80 2.92 13.29
C VAL A 38 0.63 1.87 12.20
N ARG A 39 -0.59 1.47 11.87
CA ARG A 39 -0.86 0.49 10.79
C ARG A 39 -0.33 0.97 9.44
N LEU A 40 -0.51 2.25 9.11
CA LEU A 40 0.05 2.87 7.90
C LEU A 40 1.58 2.83 7.90
N PHE A 41 2.22 3.23 9.00
CA PHE A 41 3.68 3.18 9.13
C PHE A 41 4.21 1.75 9.02
N THR A 42 3.57 0.78 9.67
CA THR A 42 3.93 -0.64 9.55
C THR A 42 3.79 -1.13 8.12
N ALA A 43 2.69 -0.80 7.43
CA ALA A 43 2.49 -1.18 6.03
C ALA A 43 3.56 -0.57 5.12
N ILE A 44 3.89 0.71 5.29
CA ILE A 44 4.94 1.40 4.53
C ILE A 44 6.31 0.77 4.83
N ALA A 45 6.62 0.48 6.09
CA ALA A 45 7.88 -0.14 6.48
C ALA A 45 8.04 -1.53 5.85
N ILE A 46 7.01 -2.37 5.92
CA ILE A 46 7.00 -3.70 5.29
C ILE A 46 7.14 -3.59 3.77
N LEU A 47 6.35 -2.70 3.14
CA LEU A 47 6.43 -2.49 1.70
C LEU A 47 7.83 -2.05 1.27
N THR A 48 8.41 -1.10 2.00
CA THR A 48 9.77 -0.60 1.74
C THR A 48 10.80 -1.72 1.91
N ALA A 49 10.68 -2.54 2.95
CA ALA A 49 11.57 -3.68 3.16
C ALA A 49 11.46 -4.70 2.01
N ILE A 50 10.25 -5.06 1.59
CA ILE A 50 10.02 -6.01 0.49
C ILE A 50 10.55 -5.44 -0.83
N VAL A 51 10.21 -4.21 -1.17
CA VAL A 51 10.67 -3.56 -2.41
C VAL A 51 12.19 -3.41 -2.40
N GLY A 52 12.78 -3.05 -1.26
CA GLY A 52 14.23 -2.99 -1.08
C GLY A 52 14.89 -4.35 -1.32
N LEU A 53 14.37 -5.41 -0.71
CA LEU A 53 14.92 -6.76 -0.86
C LEU A 53 14.79 -7.27 -2.30
N LEU A 54 13.62 -7.07 -2.92
CA LEU A 54 13.40 -7.41 -4.34
C LEU A 54 14.33 -6.64 -5.27
N SER A 55 14.58 -5.35 -4.99
CA SER A 55 15.50 -4.54 -5.79
C SER A 55 16.92 -5.07 -5.71
N LEU A 56 17.38 -5.43 -4.51
CA LEU A 56 18.70 -6.07 -4.33
C LEU A 56 18.79 -7.39 -5.09
N THR A 57 17.78 -8.26 -4.97
CA THR A 57 17.73 -9.53 -5.72
C THR A 57 17.77 -9.29 -7.23
N ALA A 58 16.99 -8.34 -7.74
CA ALA A 58 16.96 -8.01 -9.17
C ALA A 58 18.31 -7.50 -9.68
N ILE A 59 19.02 -6.70 -8.88
CA ILE A 59 20.37 -6.22 -9.19
C ILE A 59 21.34 -7.40 -9.29
N TYR A 60 21.39 -8.27 -8.27
CA TYR A 60 22.28 -9.45 -8.29
C TYR A 60 21.96 -10.41 -9.44
N PHE A 61 20.69 -10.60 -9.75
CA PHE A 61 20.27 -11.42 -10.88
C PHE A 61 20.72 -10.82 -12.22
N SER A 62 20.66 -9.49 -12.35
CA SER A 62 21.16 -8.77 -13.53
C SER A 62 22.69 -8.90 -13.66
N PHE A 63 23.43 -8.83 -12.55
CA PHE A 63 24.87 -9.12 -12.52
C PHE A 63 25.15 -10.55 -12.97
N ALA A 64 24.44 -11.54 -12.44
CA ALA A 64 24.62 -12.94 -12.82
C ALA A 64 24.37 -13.17 -14.32
N ALA A 65 23.31 -12.56 -14.87
CA ALA A 65 23.03 -12.62 -16.30
C ALA A 65 24.15 -11.99 -17.16
N ALA A 66 24.67 -10.83 -16.75
CA ALA A 66 25.76 -10.17 -17.47
C ALA A 66 27.05 -11.00 -17.41
N TYR A 67 27.38 -11.60 -16.27
CA TYR A 67 28.53 -12.50 -16.14
C TYR A 67 28.39 -13.78 -16.96
N ALA A 68 27.18 -14.35 -17.04
CA ALA A 68 26.91 -15.50 -17.90
C ALA A 68 27.07 -15.17 -19.39
N LEU A 69 26.77 -13.93 -19.79
CA LEU A 69 26.92 -13.44 -21.16
C LEU A 69 28.34 -12.95 -21.50
N GLN A 70 29.14 -12.58 -20.50
CA GLN A 70 30.51 -12.13 -20.67
C GLN A 70 31.36 -13.05 -21.56
N PRO A 71 31.43 -14.39 -21.37
CA PRO A 71 32.27 -15.25 -22.20
C PRO A 71 31.84 -15.30 -23.67
N LEU A 72 30.57 -15.01 -24.00
CA LEU A 72 30.11 -14.95 -25.38
C LEU A 72 30.47 -13.63 -26.05
N VAL A 73 30.40 -12.53 -25.30
CA VAL A 73 30.59 -11.18 -25.83
C VAL A 73 32.07 -10.74 -25.76
N GLY A 74 32.88 -11.41 -24.95
CA GLY A 74 34.31 -11.13 -24.76
C GLY A 74 34.61 -9.85 -23.94
N SER A 75 33.60 -9.02 -23.68
CA SER A 75 33.73 -7.78 -22.89
C SER A 75 32.55 -7.61 -21.94
N LEU A 76 32.86 -7.31 -20.68
CA LEU A 76 31.91 -7.14 -19.59
C LEU A 76 30.99 -5.93 -19.80
N ALA A 77 31.52 -4.84 -20.38
CA ALA A 77 30.75 -3.63 -20.65
C ALA A 77 29.63 -3.88 -21.69
N TRP A 78 29.96 -4.59 -22.77
CA TRP A 78 29.00 -4.95 -23.81
C TRP A 78 27.94 -5.94 -23.30
N ALA A 79 28.31 -6.86 -22.41
CA ALA A 79 27.35 -7.77 -21.77
C ALA A 79 26.30 -7.02 -20.93
N PHE A 80 26.70 -6.02 -20.13
CA PHE A 80 25.73 -5.18 -19.41
C PHE A 80 24.83 -4.37 -20.33
N LEU A 81 25.39 -3.84 -21.43
CA LEU A 81 24.63 -3.07 -22.42
C LEU A 81 23.55 -3.93 -23.08
N ILE A 82 23.87 -5.18 -23.42
CA ILE A 82 22.92 -6.14 -23.99
C ILE A 82 21.84 -6.52 -22.98
N VAL A 83 22.21 -6.86 -21.75
CA VAL A 83 21.25 -7.22 -20.68
C VAL A 83 20.31 -6.06 -20.37
N GLY A 84 20.84 -4.83 -20.23
CA GLY A 84 20.06 -3.62 -20.05
C GLY A 84 19.14 -3.32 -21.23
N GLY A 85 19.62 -3.51 -22.46
CA GLY A 85 18.82 -3.39 -23.67
C GLY A 85 17.66 -4.38 -23.74
N VAL A 86 17.90 -5.64 -23.37
CA VAL A 86 16.85 -6.67 -23.28
C VAL A 86 15.81 -6.31 -22.22
N TYR A 87 16.23 -5.81 -21.05
CA TYR A 87 15.29 -5.34 -20.03
C TYR A 87 14.46 -4.14 -20.51
N LEU A 88 15.08 -3.19 -21.22
CA LEU A 88 14.37 -2.05 -21.82
C LEU A 88 13.35 -2.50 -22.87
N LEU A 89 13.73 -3.43 -23.75
CA LEU A 89 12.82 -4.01 -24.75
C LEU A 89 11.66 -4.76 -24.09
N LEU A 90 11.93 -5.57 -23.07
CA LEU A 90 10.88 -6.23 -22.29
C LEU A 90 9.95 -5.22 -21.62
N LEU A 91 10.50 -4.14 -21.05
CA LEU A 91 9.71 -3.07 -20.45
C LEU A 91 8.80 -2.40 -21.49
N ILE A 92 9.35 -2.03 -22.65
CA ILE A 92 8.58 -1.46 -23.76
C ILE A 92 7.47 -2.42 -24.20
N LEU A 93 7.77 -3.71 -24.32
CA LEU A 93 6.79 -4.73 -24.70
C LEU A 93 5.69 -4.85 -23.63
N ILE A 94 6.03 -4.92 -22.35
CA ILE A 94 5.05 -4.94 -21.25
C ILE A 94 4.17 -3.68 -21.27
N VAL A 95 4.75 -2.50 -21.52
CA VAL A 95 3.99 -1.24 -21.58
C VAL A 95 3.06 -1.20 -22.79
N LEU A 96 3.48 -1.71 -23.95
CA LEU A 96 2.63 -1.84 -25.14
C LEU A 96 1.49 -2.84 -24.91
N PHE A 97 1.79 -3.99 -24.30
CA PHE A 97 0.81 -5.03 -23.99
C PHE A 97 0.07 -4.81 -22.67
N ARG A 98 0.26 -3.66 -22.00
CA ARG A 98 -0.32 -3.35 -20.67
C ARG A 98 -1.84 -3.56 -20.61
N HIS A 99 -2.51 -3.24 -21.71
CA HIS A 99 -3.96 -3.34 -21.84
C HIS A 99 -4.45 -4.80 -21.91
N GLN A 100 -3.62 -5.74 -22.39
CA GLN A 100 -3.97 -7.15 -22.51
C GLN A 100 -3.44 -7.99 -21.33
N LEU A 101 -2.26 -7.66 -20.78
CA LEU A 101 -1.61 -8.43 -19.72
C LEU A 101 -2.06 -8.07 -18.31
N ILE A 102 -2.36 -6.80 -18.01
CA ILE A 102 -2.71 -6.38 -16.64
C ILE A 102 -4.21 -6.17 -16.51
N GLN A 103 -4.81 -5.38 -17.40
CA GLN A 103 -6.23 -5.00 -17.25
C GLN A 103 -7.20 -6.17 -17.46
N ARG A 104 -6.96 -7.05 -18.45
CA ARG A 104 -7.89 -8.18 -18.71
C ARG A 104 -7.95 -9.20 -17.57
N PRO A 105 -6.83 -9.68 -16.98
CA PRO A 105 -6.91 -10.57 -15.84
C PRO A 105 -7.41 -9.87 -14.57
N LEU A 106 -7.09 -8.60 -14.33
CA LEU A 106 -7.62 -7.86 -13.18
C LEU A 106 -9.14 -7.72 -13.25
N VAL A 107 -9.67 -7.34 -14.41
CA VAL A 107 -11.12 -7.19 -14.61
C VAL A 107 -11.82 -8.54 -14.51
N LYS A 108 -11.24 -9.63 -15.03
CA LYS A 108 -11.78 -10.98 -14.84
C LYS A 108 -11.77 -11.42 -13.37
N PHE A 109 -10.68 -11.15 -12.66
CA PHE A 109 -10.55 -11.49 -11.24
C PHE A 109 -11.56 -10.71 -10.39
N LEU A 110 -11.66 -9.39 -10.61
CA LEU A 110 -12.64 -8.53 -9.93
C LEU A 110 -14.08 -8.90 -10.30
N ALA A 111 -14.36 -9.18 -11.58
CA ALA A 111 -15.68 -9.61 -12.03
C ALA A 111 -16.07 -10.95 -11.38
N HIS A 112 -15.14 -11.90 -11.24
CA HIS A 112 -15.41 -13.18 -10.59
C HIS A 112 -15.67 -13.02 -9.08
N LEU A 113 -14.89 -12.17 -8.40
CA LEU A 113 -15.07 -11.90 -6.97
C LEU A 113 -16.39 -11.17 -6.66
N LEU A 114 -16.82 -10.26 -7.53
CA LEU A 114 -18.06 -9.49 -7.36
C LEU A 114 -19.32 -10.21 -7.87
N MET A 115 -19.22 -11.00 -8.94
CA MET A 115 -20.35 -11.78 -9.47
C MET A 115 -20.54 -13.12 -8.76
N SER A 116 -19.60 -13.55 -7.91
CA SER A 116 -19.84 -14.64 -6.97
C SER A 116 -20.65 -14.12 -5.78
N LYS A 117 -21.95 -13.87 -6.00
CA LYS A 117 -22.93 -13.65 -4.96
C LYS A 117 -23.98 -14.75 -4.97
#